data_AF-F2IZT6-F1
#
_entry.id   AF-F2IZT6-F1
#
_cell.length_a   1.000
_cell.length_b   1.000
_cell.length_c   1.000
_cell.angle_alpha   90.00
_cell.angle_beta   90.00
_cell.angle_gamma   90.00
#
_symmetry.space_group_name_H-M   'P 1'
#
loop_
_entity.id
_entity.type
_entity.pdbx_description
1 polymer ?
#
loop_
_entity_poly.entity_id
_entity_poly.type
_entity_poly.pdbx_seq_one_letter_code
_entity_poly.pdbx_strand_id
1 'polypeptide(L)'
;MKSFFNRGLAGCAVAALAVLGSVAVVQAQGAEEESPWVKVCNTDPNVNKEICLITQELRTNTGQFLSSVAVREISGEARKTLLIAVPTGMLIQPGLRVQIDGGKQTEAKYGICFPNACYSELVIDDAFVASLKKGGKLILTTLNQQAKPVPLELTLAGFTKVYDGAPMDVAEVQKKQQQLQDELQKRADEARQKLIEKQQQAN
;
A
#
# COMPACT_ATOMS: atom_id res chain seq x y z
N MET A 1 -33.73 -75.19 7.67
CA MET A 1 -32.96 -74.48 6.63
C MET A 1 -31.49 -74.58 6.97
N LYS A 2 -30.72 -75.33 6.18
CA LYS A 2 -29.27 -75.51 6.33
C LYS A 2 -28.55 -74.73 5.21
N SER A 3 -27.51 -74.03 5.63
CA SER A 3 -26.46 -73.30 4.90
C SER A 3 -26.04 -73.89 3.56
N PHE A 4 -25.75 -73.02 2.57
CA PHE A 4 -24.80 -73.28 1.48
C PHE A 4 -24.17 -71.97 0.93
N PHE A 5 -22.82 -71.97 0.90
CA PHE A 5 -21.89 -71.43 -0.14
C PHE A 5 -21.80 -69.92 -0.42
N ASN A 6 -20.72 -69.34 -0.95
CA ASN A 6 -19.25 -69.39 -0.79
C ASN A 6 -18.70 -68.27 -1.71
N ARG A 7 -17.54 -67.69 -1.36
CA ARG A 7 -16.54 -66.99 -2.22
C ARG A 7 -16.94 -65.73 -3.02
N GLY A 8 -16.22 -64.64 -2.70
CA GLY A 8 -15.92 -63.54 -3.63
C GLY A 8 -14.57 -62.92 -3.24
N LEU A 9 -13.56 -63.11 -4.09
CA LEU A 9 -12.19 -62.61 -3.94
C LEU A 9 -12.04 -61.27 -4.68
N ALA A 10 -11.02 -60.50 -4.27
CA ALA A 10 -10.30 -59.47 -5.04
C ALA A 10 -10.91 -58.05 -5.12
N GLY A 11 -10.21 -57.11 -4.49
CA GLY A 11 -10.30 -55.67 -4.75
C GLY A 11 -9.00 -55.00 -4.33
N CYS A 12 -8.18 -54.61 -5.32
CA CYS A 12 -6.87 -53.98 -5.18
C CYS A 12 -6.92 -52.71 -4.31
N ALA A 13 -6.12 -52.67 -3.23
CA ALA A 13 -5.79 -51.44 -2.54
C ALA A 13 -4.48 -50.87 -3.13
N VAL A 14 -4.62 -49.83 -3.94
CA VAL A 14 -3.50 -49.00 -4.41
C VAL A 14 -3.01 -48.18 -3.20
N ALA A 15 -1.87 -48.55 -2.64
CA ALA A 15 -1.19 -47.74 -1.64
C ALA A 15 -0.49 -46.56 -2.34
N ALA A 16 -1.16 -45.41 -2.40
CA ALA A 16 -0.55 -44.15 -2.80
C ALA A 16 0.40 -43.67 -1.68
N LEU A 17 1.71 -43.70 -1.94
CA LEU A 17 2.69 -43.03 -1.08
C LEU A 17 2.51 -41.52 -1.21
N ALA A 18 1.97 -40.90 -0.16
CA ALA A 18 1.97 -39.46 0.03
C ALA A 18 3.38 -39.01 0.45
N VAL A 19 4.13 -38.41 -0.47
CA VAL A 19 5.36 -37.68 -0.12
C VAL A 19 4.95 -36.27 0.33
N LEU A 20 4.89 -36.08 1.63
CA LEU A 20 4.75 -34.76 2.27
C LEU A 20 6.08 -34.00 2.13
N GLY A 21 6.19 -33.15 1.11
CA GLY A 21 7.27 -32.17 1.00
C GLY A 21 6.93 -30.88 1.72
N SER A 22 7.62 -30.59 2.83
CA SER A 22 7.47 -29.37 3.61
C SER A 22 8.00 -28.16 2.83
N VAL A 23 7.11 -27.23 2.45
CA VAL A 23 7.52 -25.91 1.95
C VAL A 23 7.98 -25.09 3.15
N ALA A 24 9.30 -24.94 3.33
CA ALA A 24 9.83 -23.94 4.24
C ALA A 24 9.62 -22.55 3.63
N VAL A 25 8.65 -21.81 4.16
CA VAL A 25 8.46 -20.39 3.84
C VAL A 25 9.65 -19.65 4.44
N VAL A 26 10.52 -19.11 3.60
CA VAL A 26 11.53 -18.14 4.03
C VAL A 26 10.78 -16.88 4.46
N GLN A 27 10.59 -16.70 5.76
CA GLN A 27 10.22 -15.39 6.29
C GLN A 27 11.47 -14.50 6.23
N ALA A 28 11.44 -13.53 5.33
CA ALA A 28 12.39 -12.43 5.34
C ALA A 28 12.27 -11.70 6.69
N GLN A 29 13.24 -11.90 7.57
CA GLN A 29 13.38 -11.16 8.81
C GLN A 29 14.19 -9.90 8.54
N GLY A 30 13.57 -8.73 8.77
CA GLY A 30 14.21 -7.42 8.63
C GLY A 30 13.32 -6.35 8.02
N ALA A 31 12.03 -6.29 8.37
CA ALA A 31 11.28 -5.06 8.21
C ALA A 31 11.54 -4.22 9.47
N GLU A 32 12.55 -3.36 9.42
CA GLU A 32 12.53 -2.11 10.18
C GLU A 32 11.12 -1.54 9.99
N GLU A 33 10.32 -1.33 11.06
CA GLU A 33 8.90 -0.93 10.93
C GLU A 33 8.79 0.22 9.93
N GLU A 34 8.41 -0.12 8.70
CA GLU A 34 8.43 0.82 7.59
C GLU A 34 7.27 1.76 7.87
N SER A 35 7.61 3.01 8.17
CA SER A 35 6.60 4.04 8.41
C SER A 35 5.61 4.00 7.26
N PRO A 36 4.29 4.03 7.51
CA PRO A 36 3.30 4.07 6.44
C PRO A 36 3.33 5.40 5.66
N TRP A 37 4.15 6.35 6.12
CA TRP A 37 4.42 7.61 5.47
C TRP A 37 5.65 7.53 4.57
N VAL A 38 5.56 8.20 3.43
CA VAL A 38 6.63 8.30 2.42
C VAL A 38 6.82 9.76 2.05
N LYS A 39 8.07 10.24 1.99
CA LYS A 39 8.41 11.58 1.48
C LYS A 39 9.07 11.47 0.12
N VAL A 40 8.50 12.12 -0.89
CA VAL A 40 9.08 12.20 -2.24
C VAL A 40 9.19 13.67 -2.61
N CYS A 41 10.37 14.10 -3.03
CA CYS A 41 10.61 15.45 -3.52
C CYS A 41 11.04 15.40 -4.98
N ASN A 42 10.47 16.28 -5.82
CA ASN A 42 10.85 16.44 -7.22
C ASN A 42 10.97 17.92 -7.55
N THR A 43 11.93 18.28 -8.40
CA THR A 43 12.01 19.65 -8.94
C THR A 43 11.11 19.77 -10.16
N ASP A 44 10.18 20.72 -10.13
CA ASP A 44 9.35 21.03 -11.30
C ASP A 44 10.20 21.77 -12.36
N PRO A 45 10.32 21.24 -13.59
CA PRO A 45 11.18 21.80 -14.62
C PRO A 45 10.68 23.13 -15.19
N ASN A 46 9.40 23.47 -15.01
CA ASN A 46 8.82 24.71 -15.54
C ASN A 46 9.06 25.89 -14.59
N VAL A 47 9.05 25.63 -13.28
CA VAL A 47 9.17 26.68 -12.26
C VAL A 47 10.47 26.62 -11.45
N ASN A 48 11.31 25.60 -11.66
CA ASN A 48 12.57 25.38 -10.93
C ASN A 48 12.42 25.42 -9.41
N LYS A 49 11.29 24.89 -8.90
CA LYS A 49 11.02 24.75 -7.47
C LYS A 49 10.92 23.28 -7.11
N GLU A 50 11.47 22.93 -5.96
CA GLU A 50 11.28 21.60 -5.38
C GLU A 50 9.88 21.51 -4.76
N ILE A 51 9.17 20.44 -5.10
CA ILE A 51 7.86 20.07 -4.57
C ILE A 51 8.04 18.77 -3.80
N CYS A 52 7.77 18.82 -2.50
CA CYS A 52 7.80 17.65 -1.63
C CYS A 52 6.37 17.20 -1.30
N LEU A 53 6.13 15.90 -1.40
CA LEU A 53 4.90 15.23 -1.02
C LEU A 53 5.21 14.23 0.09
N ILE A 54 4.57 14.42 1.25
CA ILE A 54 4.62 13.50 2.38
C ILE A 54 3.28 12.77 2.42
N THR A 55 3.28 11.52 1.98
CA THR A 55 2.08 10.78 1.61
C THR A 55 1.88 9.55 2.49
N GLN A 56 0.63 9.24 2.78
CA GLN A 56 0.20 7.96 3.35
C GLN A 56 -1.03 7.47 2.61
N GLU A 57 -1.10 6.16 2.37
CA GLU A 57 -2.29 5.51 1.85
C GLU A 57 -2.95 4.65 2.93
N LEU A 58 -4.28 4.67 2.93
CA LEU A 58 -5.12 3.77 3.68
C LEU A 58 -5.61 2.67 2.74
N ARG A 59 -5.31 1.42 3.09
CA ARG A 59 -5.71 0.23 2.34
C ARG A 59 -6.40 -0.78 3.27
N THR A 60 -7.27 -1.61 2.69
CA THR A 60 -7.83 -2.78 3.40
C THR A 60 -6.74 -3.84 3.61
N ASN A 61 -7.04 -4.86 4.44
CA ASN A 61 -6.18 -6.04 4.60
C ASN A 61 -5.97 -6.84 3.29
N THR A 62 -6.85 -6.65 2.30
CA THR A 62 -6.72 -7.25 0.96
C THR A 62 -5.96 -6.36 -0.02
N GLY A 63 -5.44 -5.21 0.43
CA GLY A 63 -4.67 -4.25 -0.38
C GLY A 63 -5.52 -3.25 -1.17
N GLN A 64 -6.85 -3.29 -1.04
CA GLN A 64 -7.74 -2.36 -1.75
C GLN A 64 -7.55 -0.93 -1.22
N PHE A 65 -7.39 0.03 -2.13
CA PHE A 65 -7.30 1.44 -1.81
C PHE A 65 -8.60 1.96 -1.17
N LEU A 66 -8.46 2.65 -0.04
CA LEU A 66 -9.57 3.35 0.61
C LEU A 66 -9.37 4.86 0.59
N SER A 67 -8.17 5.36 0.85
CA SER A 67 -7.91 6.80 0.84
C SER A 67 -6.42 7.09 0.76
N SER A 68 -6.04 8.30 0.36
CA SER A 68 -4.69 8.81 0.58
C SER A 68 -4.73 10.24 1.04
N VAL A 69 -3.67 10.61 1.75
CA VAL A 69 -3.38 11.99 2.14
C VAL A 69 -1.96 12.32 1.73
N ALA A 70 -1.72 13.55 1.28
CA ALA A 70 -0.38 14.06 1.05
C ALA A 70 -0.24 15.50 1.55
N VAL A 71 0.75 15.76 2.38
CA VAL A 71 1.19 17.14 2.68
C VAL A 71 2.10 17.58 1.55
N ARG A 72 1.69 18.62 0.83
CA ARG A 72 2.44 19.25 -0.26
C ARG A 72 3.13 20.51 0.21
N GLU A 73 4.43 20.56 -0.01
CA GLU A 73 5.28 21.73 0.25
C GLU A 73 5.99 22.14 -1.03
N ILE A 74 6.04 23.45 -1.29
CA ILE A 74 6.73 24.02 -2.44
C ILE A 74 7.82 24.93 -1.90
N SER A 75 9.06 24.69 -2.32
CA SER A 75 10.21 25.47 -1.86
C SER A 75 10.02 26.97 -2.14
N GLY A 76 10.26 27.79 -1.12
CA GLY A 76 10.08 29.24 -1.17
C GLY A 76 8.62 29.72 -1.01
N GLU A 77 7.66 28.82 -0.80
CA GLU A 77 6.27 29.18 -0.52
C GLU A 77 5.90 28.85 0.93
N ALA A 78 5.33 29.82 1.64
CA ALA A 78 4.84 29.61 2.99
C ALA A 78 3.58 28.71 3.02
N ARG A 79 2.80 28.74 1.93
CA ARG A 79 1.56 27.98 1.80
C ARG A 79 1.86 26.48 1.68
N LYS A 80 1.18 25.70 2.51
CA LYS A 80 1.17 24.23 2.44
C LYS A 80 -0.24 23.76 2.10
N THR A 81 -0.35 22.57 1.52
CA THR A 81 -1.65 21.99 1.18
C THR A 81 -1.72 20.54 1.66
N LEU A 82 -2.84 20.17 2.27
CA LEU A 82 -3.21 18.78 2.47
C LEU A 82 -4.07 18.33 1.28
N LEU A 83 -3.51 17.44 0.49
CA LEU A 83 -4.19 16.74 -0.59
C LEU A 83 -4.86 15.50 -0.03
N ILE A 84 -6.11 15.27 -0.42
CA ILE A 84 -6.90 14.16 0.10
C ILE A 84 -7.58 13.48 -1.07
N ALA A 85 -7.42 12.16 -1.18
CA ALA A 85 -8.17 11.33 -2.11
C ALA A 85 -9.03 10.34 -1.33
N VAL A 86 -10.31 10.24 -1.68
CA VAL A 86 -11.28 9.32 -1.07
C VAL A 86 -12.01 8.53 -2.16
N PRO A 87 -12.70 7.42 -1.82
CA PRO A 87 -13.41 6.63 -2.81
C PRO A 87 -14.49 7.44 -3.51
N THR A 88 -14.83 7.02 -4.71
CA THR A 88 -16.00 7.55 -5.42
C THR A 88 -17.30 7.10 -4.75
N GLY A 89 -18.41 7.75 -5.11
CA GLY A 89 -19.73 7.46 -4.53
C GLY A 89 -20.02 8.10 -3.16
N MET A 90 -19.09 8.93 -2.66
CA MET A 90 -19.33 9.83 -1.54
C MET A 90 -20.13 11.07 -1.98
N LEU A 91 -20.91 11.67 -1.09
CA LEU A 91 -21.63 12.91 -1.39
C LEU A 91 -20.65 14.08 -1.59
N ILE A 92 -20.81 14.79 -2.71
CA ILE A 92 -19.94 15.91 -3.09
C ILE A 92 -20.15 17.12 -2.18
N GLN A 93 -21.41 17.45 -1.87
CA GLN A 93 -21.76 18.50 -0.93
C GLN A 93 -22.18 17.87 0.40
N PRO A 94 -21.68 18.35 1.54
CA PRO A 94 -20.87 19.56 1.73
C PRO A 94 -19.35 19.37 1.51
N GLY A 95 -18.90 18.14 1.27
CA GLY A 95 -17.49 17.78 1.16
C GLY A 95 -17.13 16.73 2.22
N LEU A 96 -15.94 16.85 2.80
CA LEU A 96 -15.48 16.02 3.91
C LEU A 96 -15.05 16.86 5.11
N ARG A 97 -14.84 16.21 6.24
CA ARG A 97 -14.26 16.81 7.45
C ARG A 97 -12.91 16.19 7.74
N VAL A 98 -11.93 17.02 8.06
CA VAL A 98 -10.57 16.63 8.44
C VAL A 98 -10.39 16.93 9.92
N GLN A 99 -9.88 15.95 10.67
CA GLN A 99 -9.67 16.06 12.10
C GLN A 99 -8.38 15.36 12.51
N ILE A 100 -7.62 15.95 13.43
CA ILE A 100 -6.48 15.28 14.07
C ILE A 100 -6.94 14.85 15.46
N ASP A 101 -6.91 13.55 15.72
CA ASP A 101 -7.43 12.93 16.95
C ASP A 101 -8.84 13.44 17.31
N GLY A 102 -9.03 13.94 18.54
CA GLY A 102 -10.26 14.59 19.00
C GLY A 102 -10.29 16.12 18.80
N GLY A 103 -9.38 16.66 17.99
CA GLY A 103 -9.22 18.10 17.77
C GLY A 103 -10.35 18.75 16.97
N LYS A 104 -10.12 19.99 16.52
CA LYS A 104 -11.11 20.73 15.71
C LYS A 104 -11.30 20.07 14.33
N GLN A 105 -12.56 19.89 13.93
CA GLN A 105 -12.89 19.48 12.57
C GLN A 105 -12.81 20.67 11.60
N THR A 106 -12.15 20.44 10.47
CA THR A 106 -12.02 21.42 9.38
C THR A 106 -12.75 20.90 8.15
N GLU A 107 -13.53 21.75 7.51
CA GLU A 107 -14.23 21.42 6.26
C GLU A 107 -13.28 21.47 5.07
N ALA A 108 -13.29 20.42 4.26
CA ALA A 108 -12.56 20.36 3.00
C ALA A 108 -13.54 20.01 1.87
N LYS A 109 -13.54 20.81 0.81
CA LYS A 109 -14.45 20.65 -0.33
C LYS A 109 -13.77 19.83 -1.42
N TYR A 110 -14.53 18.97 -2.10
CA TYR A 110 -14.00 18.30 -3.27
C TYR A 110 -13.78 19.31 -4.39
N GLY A 111 -12.60 19.27 -5.00
CA GLY A 111 -12.27 20.07 -6.19
C GLY A 111 -12.60 19.34 -7.48
N ILE A 112 -12.36 18.03 -7.52
CA ILE A 112 -12.59 17.19 -8.70
C ILE A 112 -12.81 15.73 -8.30
N CYS A 113 -13.61 15.02 -9.09
CA CYS A 113 -13.75 13.56 -8.98
C CYS A 113 -13.43 12.91 -10.32
N PHE A 114 -12.54 11.92 -10.28
CA PHE A 114 -12.22 11.02 -11.39
C PHE A 114 -12.87 9.65 -11.13
N PRO A 115 -12.92 8.75 -12.14
CA PRO A 115 -13.49 7.41 -11.95
C PRO A 115 -12.84 6.61 -10.80
N ASN A 116 -11.58 6.88 -10.48
CA ASN A 116 -10.83 6.18 -9.43
C ASN A 116 -10.95 6.82 -8.04
N ALA A 117 -11.10 8.14 -7.93
CA ALA A 117 -11.13 8.84 -6.64
C ALA A 117 -11.71 10.27 -6.74
N CYS A 118 -12.23 10.76 -5.61
CA CYS A 118 -12.57 12.16 -5.41
C CYS A 118 -11.47 12.88 -4.62
N TYR A 119 -11.06 14.06 -5.09
CA TYR A 119 -9.94 14.82 -4.57
C TYR A 119 -10.40 16.10 -3.89
N SER A 120 -9.81 16.39 -2.74
CA SER A 120 -9.98 17.62 -1.99
C SER A 120 -8.62 18.22 -1.66
N GLU A 121 -8.56 19.55 -1.63
CA GLU A 121 -7.40 20.30 -1.18
C GLU A 121 -7.79 21.16 0.02
N LEU A 122 -7.02 21.08 1.10
CA LEU A 122 -7.14 21.95 2.26
C LEU A 122 -5.85 22.76 2.41
N VAL A 123 -5.94 24.08 2.44
CA VAL A 123 -4.81 24.94 2.79
C VAL A 123 -4.51 24.75 4.28
N ILE A 124 -3.27 24.42 4.60
CA ILE A 124 -2.80 24.16 5.96
C ILE A 124 -1.61 25.07 6.28
N ASP A 125 -1.40 25.30 7.57
CA ASP A 125 -0.31 26.12 8.10
C ASP A 125 0.67 25.27 8.94
N ASP A 126 1.70 25.91 9.46
CA ASP A 126 2.71 25.25 10.29
C ASP A 126 2.13 24.71 11.61
N ALA A 127 1.06 25.33 12.13
CA ALA A 127 0.36 24.85 13.33
C ALA A 127 -0.39 23.54 13.07
N PHE A 128 -0.98 23.40 11.88
CA PHE A 128 -1.60 22.15 11.44
C PHE A 128 -0.55 21.04 11.27
N VAL A 129 0.59 21.35 10.63
CA VAL A 129 1.70 20.39 10.51
C VAL A 129 2.26 20.00 11.87
N ALA A 130 2.43 20.95 12.79
CA ALA A 130 2.85 20.67 14.16
C ALA A 130 1.85 19.78 14.90
N SER A 131 0.56 19.90 14.58
CA SER A 131 -0.49 19.01 15.11
C SER A 131 -0.39 17.61 14.51
N LEU A 132 -0.10 17.46 13.22
CA LEU A 132 0.16 16.16 12.59
C LEU A 132 1.37 15.46 13.23
N LYS A 133 2.44 16.21 13.54
CA LYS A 133 3.65 15.67 14.18
C LYS A 133 3.42 15.15 15.61
N LYS A 134 2.44 15.72 16.32
CA LYS A 134 2.12 15.36 17.71
C LYS A 134 0.95 14.39 17.84
N GLY A 135 0.09 14.33 16.82
CA GLY A 135 -1.14 13.56 16.84
C GLY A 135 -0.92 12.07 16.67
N GLY A 136 -1.96 11.30 17.01
CA GLY A 136 -1.98 9.84 16.82
C GLY A 136 -2.64 9.43 15.52
N LYS A 137 -3.71 10.13 15.11
CA LYS A 137 -4.50 9.81 13.92
C LYS A 137 -4.97 11.05 13.17
N LEU A 138 -4.99 10.94 11.84
CA LEU A 138 -5.71 11.84 10.95
C LEU A 138 -7.01 11.17 10.51
N ILE A 139 -8.14 11.78 10.81
CA ILE A 139 -9.47 11.25 10.54
C ILE A 139 -10.11 12.07 9.41
N LEU A 140 -10.43 11.39 8.32
CA LEU A 140 -11.19 11.94 7.21
C LEU A 140 -12.63 11.42 7.31
N THR A 141 -13.60 12.30 7.54
CA THR A 141 -15.01 11.90 7.60
C THR A 141 -15.70 12.31 6.30
N THR A 142 -16.04 11.32 5.49
CA THR A 142 -16.86 11.50 4.28
C THR A 142 -18.32 11.20 4.58
N LEU A 143 -19.22 11.49 3.64
CA LEU A 143 -20.62 11.08 3.72
C LEU A 143 -20.95 10.13 2.58
N ASN A 144 -21.59 9.00 2.88
CA ASN A 144 -22.11 8.10 1.85
C ASN A 144 -23.41 8.67 1.22
N GLN A 145 -23.97 7.98 0.21
CA GLN A 145 -25.19 8.40 -0.49
C GLN A 145 -26.43 8.59 0.41
N GLN A 146 -26.44 8.03 1.61
CA GLN A 146 -27.51 8.17 2.62
C GLN A 146 -27.22 9.30 3.62
N ALA A 147 -26.23 10.15 3.34
CA ALA A 147 -25.73 11.19 4.24
C ALA A 147 -25.21 10.66 5.59
N LYS A 148 -24.81 9.38 5.66
CA LYS A 148 -24.20 8.81 6.86
C LYS A 148 -22.68 9.05 6.86
N PRO A 149 -22.10 9.47 8.00
CA PRO A 149 -20.66 9.60 8.15
C PRO A 149 -19.91 8.29 7.94
N VAL A 150 -18.81 8.36 7.20
CA VAL A 150 -17.86 7.26 6.99
C VAL A 150 -16.47 7.77 7.40
N PRO A 151 -16.00 7.44 8.62
CA PRO A 151 -14.66 7.83 9.06
C PRO A 151 -13.60 6.93 8.41
N LEU A 152 -12.55 7.55 7.88
CA LEU A 152 -11.35 6.92 7.35
C LEU A 152 -10.18 7.39 8.22
N GLU A 153 -9.62 6.49 9.02
CA GLU A 153 -8.55 6.81 9.98
C GLU A 153 -7.18 6.43 9.41
N LEU A 154 -6.28 7.40 9.37
CA LEU A 154 -4.89 7.21 9.00
C LEU A 154 -3.99 7.42 10.23
N THR A 155 -3.02 6.54 10.45
CA THR A 155 -2.10 6.66 11.59
C THR A 155 -1.05 7.74 11.34
N LEU A 156 -0.81 8.60 12.34
CA LEU A 156 0.26 9.59 12.30
C LEU A 156 1.59 9.05 12.84
N ALA A 157 1.62 7.77 13.26
CA ALA A 157 2.87 7.11 13.61
C ALA A 157 3.88 7.17 12.45
N GLY A 158 5.09 7.63 12.74
CA GLY A 158 6.16 7.79 11.74
C GLY A 158 6.10 9.09 10.93
N PHE A 159 5.01 9.86 10.97
CA PHE A 159 4.87 11.10 10.20
C PHE A 159 6.02 12.07 10.46
N THR A 160 6.34 12.37 11.73
CA THR A 160 7.41 13.30 12.10
C THR A 160 8.77 12.88 11.55
N LYS A 161 9.12 11.59 11.68
CA LYS A 161 10.39 11.04 11.19
C LYS A 161 10.50 11.23 9.67
N VAL A 162 9.42 10.96 8.93
CA VAL A 162 9.41 11.05 7.46
C VAL A 162 9.36 12.50 6.98
N TYR A 163 8.57 13.34 7.63
CA TYR A 163 8.43 14.75 7.29
C TYR A 163 9.76 15.51 7.49
N ASP A 164 10.43 15.30 8.62
CA ASP A 164 11.72 15.94 8.94
C ASP A 164 12.92 15.23 8.29
N GLY A 165 12.72 14.00 7.80
CA GLY A 165 13.74 13.19 7.15
C GLY A 165 14.04 13.60 5.71
N ALA A 166 15.08 12.94 5.17
CA ALA A 166 15.39 13.03 3.75
C ALA A 166 14.27 12.39 2.90
N PRO A 167 13.99 12.91 1.70
CA PRO A 167 13.10 12.24 0.77
C PRO A 167 13.66 10.88 0.37
N MET A 168 12.78 9.96 0.00
CA MET A 168 13.17 8.71 -0.64
C MET A 168 13.88 9.01 -1.96
N ASP A 169 15.03 8.37 -2.17
CA ASP A 169 15.71 8.40 -3.45
C ASP A 169 14.99 7.46 -4.44
N VAL A 170 14.06 8.04 -5.19
CA VAL A 170 13.29 7.31 -6.21
C VAL A 170 14.19 6.70 -7.28
N ALA A 171 15.29 7.38 -7.64
CA ALA A 171 16.22 6.89 -8.65
C ALA A 171 17.01 5.67 -8.14
N GLU A 172 17.43 5.69 -6.87
CA GLU A 172 18.07 4.53 -6.24
C GLU A 172 17.10 3.35 -6.14
N VAL A 173 15.85 3.58 -5.70
CA VAL A 173 14.83 2.53 -5.60
C VAL A 173 14.57 1.88 -6.96
N GLN A 174 14.41 2.68 -8.02
CA GLN A 174 14.21 2.19 -9.38
C GLN A 174 15.41 1.37 -9.86
N LYS A 175 16.63 1.86 -9.66
CA LYS A 175 17.86 1.16 -10.05
C LYS A 175 17.99 -0.18 -9.33
N LYS A 176 17.72 -0.19 -8.02
CA LYS A 176 17.76 -1.41 -7.20
C LYS A 176 16.71 -2.42 -7.66
N GLN A 177 15.49 -1.97 -7.93
CA GLN A 177 14.42 -2.83 -8.47
C GLN A 177 14.79 -3.42 -9.84
N GLN A 178 15.42 -2.65 -10.73
CA GLN A 178 15.88 -3.14 -12.01
C GLN A 178 16.99 -4.19 -11.86
N GLN A 179 17.99 -3.91 -11.03
CA GLN A 179 19.07 -4.87 -10.73
C GLN A 179 18.54 -6.19 -10.14
N LEU A 180 17.55 -6.11 -9.26
CA LEU A 180 16.86 -7.28 -8.70
C LEU A 180 16.15 -8.09 -9.80
N GLN A 181 15.45 -7.44 -10.73
CA GLN A 181 14.78 -8.12 -11.84
C GLN A 181 15.78 -8.80 -12.78
N ASP A 182 16.87 -8.12 -13.13
CA ASP A 182 17.91 -8.66 -14.02
C ASP A 182 18.60 -9.88 -13.39
N GLU A 183 18.92 -9.81 -12.09
CA GLU A 183 19.52 -10.93 -11.35
C GLU A 183 18.56 -12.13 -11.27
N LEU A 184 17.26 -11.89 -11.02
CA LEU A 184 16.25 -12.95 -10.99
C LEU A 184 16.08 -13.61 -12.36
N GLN A 185 16.09 -12.82 -13.44
CA GLN A 185 16.02 -13.33 -14.81
C GLN A 185 17.23 -14.21 -15.14
N LYS A 186 18.44 -13.74 -14.84
CA LYS A 186 19.66 -14.50 -15.06
C LYS A 186 19.65 -15.84 -14.33
N ARG A 187 19.24 -15.86 -13.05
CA ARG A 187 19.10 -17.11 -12.28
C ARG A 187 18.07 -18.06 -12.86
N ALA A 188 16.96 -17.54 -13.39
CA ALA A 188 15.95 -18.36 -14.05
C ALA A 188 16.49 -19.02 -15.33
N ASP A 189 17.25 -18.27 -16.14
CA ASP A 189 17.85 -18.78 -17.38
C ASP A 189 18.94 -19.84 -17.12
N GLU A 190 19.81 -19.60 -16.13
CA GLU A 190 20.81 -20.58 -15.70
C GLU A 190 20.16 -21.87 -15.16
N ALA A 191 19.08 -21.75 -14.37
CA ALA A 191 18.33 -22.91 -13.89
C ALA A 191 17.67 -23.67 -15.05
N ARG A 192 17.11 -22.96 -16.04
CA ARG A 192 16.51 -23.56 -17.23
C ARG A 192 17.54 -24.34 -18.04
N GLN A 193 18.73 -23.78 -18.27
CA GLN A 193 19.80 -24.47 -19.01
C GLN A 193 20.24 -25.75 -18.29
N LYS A 194 20.47 -25.70 -16.98
CA LYS A 194 20.83 -26.88 -16.19
C LYS A 194 19.79 -27.99 -16.25
N LEU A 195 18.49 -27.66 -16.34
CA LEU A 195 17.42 -28.65 -16.50
C LEU A 195 17.45 -29.30 -17.89
N ILE A 196 17.71 -28.52 -18.94
CA ILE A 196 17.84 -29.03 -20.31
C ILE A 196 19.04 -29.97 -20.41
N GLU A 197 20.19 -29.59 -19.86
CA GLU A 197 21.41 -30.42 -19.84
C GLU A 197 21.16 -31.76 -19.11
N LYS A 198 20.49 -31.71 -17.95
CA LYS A 198 20.14 -32.93 -17.20
C LYS A 198 19.17 -33.84 -17.96
N GLN A 199 18.20 -33.28 -18.69
CA GLN A 199 17.29 -34.06 -19.54
C GLN A 199 18.03 -34.71 -20.71
N GLN A 200 19.01 -34.01 -21.31
CA GLN A 200 19.84 -34.55 -22.38
C GLN A 200 20.75 -35.68 -21.90
N GLN A 201 21.27 -35.59 -20.67
CA GLN A 201 22.11 -36.65 -20.07
C GLN A 201 21.31 -37.89 -19.63
N ALA A 202 19.99 -37.77 -19.47
CA ALA A 202 19.11 -38.85 -19.04
C ALA A 202 18.46 -39.64 -20.20
N ASN A 203 18.68 -39.20 -21.44
CA ASN A 203 18.26 -39.85 -22.68
C ASN A 203 19.46 -40.46 -23.41
#